data_AF-A0A0E2H7X5-F1
#
_entry.id   AF-A0A0E2H7X5-F1
#
_cell.length_a   1.000
_cell.length_b   1.000
_cell.length_c   1.000
_cell.angle_alpha   90.00
_cell.angle_beta   90.00
_cell.angle_gamma   90.00
#
_symmetry.space_group_name_H-M   'P 1'
#
loop_
_entity.id
_entity.type
_entity.pdbx_description
1 polymer ?
#
loop_
_entity_poly.entity_id
_entity_poly.type
_entity_poly.pdbx_seq_one_letter_code
_entity_poly.pdbx_strand_id
1 'polypeptide(L)'
;MECMSALAVIAKGMEDNLYNYTVDGKCSKCGNCCSDILPLSDDEIRRIHKYVRQNGIKESKHLIPVAKPVLDMTCTFRDNGKKICTIYEVRPEICRQFICDSEQRAKENRERLKKGRRVFSMREVFFGVD
;
A
#
# COMPACT_ATOMS: atom_id res chain seq x y z
N MET A 1 25.78 -13.01 -24.97
CA MET A 1 24.47 -12.66 -24.38
C MET A 1 23.78 -13.99 -24.14
N GLU A 2 23.89 -14.53 -22.93
CA GLU A 2 23.34 -15.86 -22.62
C GLU A 2 21.83 -15.74 -22.46
N CYS A 3 21.09 -16.41 -23.33
CA CYS A 3 19.65 -16.60 -23.19
C CYS A 3 19.44 -17.57 -22.03
N MET A 4 19.27 -17.07 -20.81
CA MET A 4 18.86 -17.90 -19.67
C MET A 4 17.59 -18.66 -20.06
N SER A 5 17.58 -19.98 -19.85
CA SER A 5 16.39 -20.79 -20.13
C SER A 5 15.25 -20.34 -19.21
N ALA A 6 14.01 -20.31 -19.73
CA ALA A 6 12.84 -19.90 -18.95
C ALA A 6 12.72 -20.70 -17.64
N LEU A 7 13.12 -21.98 -17.65
CA LEU A 7 13.18 -22.85 -16.49
C LEU A 7 14.17 -22.36 -15.42
N ALA A 8 15.36 -21.91 -15.81
CA ALA A 8 16.35 -21.39 -14.86
C ALA A 8 15.86 -20.08 -14.20
N VAL A 9 15.15 -19.23 -14.94
CA VAL A 9 14.54 -18.00 -14.40
C VAL A 9 13.43 -18.33 -13.41
N ILE A 10 12.56 -19.30 -13.74
CA ILE A 10 11.46 -19.74 -12.86
C ILE A 10 12.01 -20.41 -11.60
N ALA A 11 12.98 -21.33 -11.73
CA ALA A 11 13.59 -22.03 -10.59
C ALA A 11 14.23 -21.04 -9.60
N LYS A 12 14.99 -20.06 -10.12
CA LYS A 12 15.56 -19.00 -9.29
C LYS A 12 14.49 -18.14 -8.62
N GLY A 13 13.41 -17.78 -9.32
CA GLY A 13 12.29 -17.05 -8.73
C GLY A 13 11.58 -17.82 -7.60
N MET A 14 11.50 -19.15 -7.72
CA MET A 14 10.98 -20.03 -6.67
C MET A 14 11.93 -20.11 -5.46
N GLU A 15 13.24 -20.22 -5.69
CA GLU A 15 14.26 -20.24 -4.62
C GLU A 15 14.34 -18.91 -3.85
N ASP A 16 14.34 -17.78 -4.57
CA ASP A 16 14.39 -16.44 -3.99
C ASP A 16 13.05 -16.05 -3.32
N ASN A 17 11.97 -16.79 -3.57
CA ASN A 17 10.59 -16.50 -3.16
C ASN A 17 10.16 -15.05 -3.47
N LEU A 18 10.76 -14.46 -4.50
CA LEU A 18 10.64 -13.06 -4.84
C LEU A 18 9.74 -12.90 -6.06
N TYR A 19 8.44 -12.86 -5.82
CA TYR A 19 7.45 -12.66 -6.87
C TYR A 19 7.23 -11.17 -7.14
N ASN A 20 7.59 -10.72 -8.34
CA ASN A 20 7.25 -9.38 -8.82
C ASN A 20 5.78 -9.34 -9.27
N TYR A 21 4.93 -8.68 -8.50
CA TYR A 21 3.50 -8.49 -8.80
C TYR A 21 3.20 -7.16 -9.49
N THR A 22 4.21 -6.48 -10.02
CA THR A 22 4.00 -5.24 -10.80
C THR A 22 3.63 -5.55 -12.25
N VAL A 23 2.94 -4.60 -12.89
CA VAL A 23 2.74 -4.58 -14.34
C VAL A 23 3.55 -3.40 -14.85
N ASP A 24 4.57 -3.67 -15.67
CA ASP A 24 5.52 -2.66 -16.19
C ASP A 24 6.14 -1.77 -15.10
N GLY A 25 6.53 -2.37 -13.96
CA GLY A 25 7.12 -1.67 -12.82
C GLY A 25 6.12 -0.79 -12.05
N LYS A 26 4.82 -0.90 -12.33
CA LYS A 26 3.75 -0.17 -11.63
C LYS A 26 2.88 -1.12 -10.81
N CYS A 27 2.23 -0.57 -9.78
CA CYS A 27 1.29 -1.33 -8.96
C CYS A 27 0.20 -1.99 -9.82
N SER A 28 0.08 -3.31 -9.75
CA SER A 28 -0.96 -4.11 -10.41
C SER A 28 -2.35 -3.95 -9.79
N LYS A 29 -2.45 -3.18 -8.69
CA LYS A 29 -3.67 -2.94 -7.92
C LYS A 29 -4.23 -4.20 -7.26
N CYS A 30 -3.40 -5.22 -6.98
CA CYS A 30 -3.83 -6.45 -6.31
C CYS A 30 -4.37 -6.22 -4.88
N GLY A 31 -3.85 -5.23 -4.16
CA GLY A 31 -4.31 -4.85 -2.81
C GLY A 31 -3.50 -5.46 -1.66
N ASN A 32 -2.57 -6.39 -1.92
CA ASN A 32 -1.82 -7.10 -0.88
C ASN A 32 -0.96 -6.19 0.00
N CYS A 33 -0.53 -5.02 -0.50
CA CYS A 33 0.22 -4.03 0.29
C CYS A 33 -0.65 -2.90 0.85
N CYS A 34 -1.96 -2.90 0.61
CA CYS A 34 -2.87 -1.84 1.08
C CYS A 34 -3.27 -2.06 2.55
N SER A 35 -2.34 -1.80 3.47
CA SER A 35 -2.53 -1.92 4.91
C SER A 35 -3.07 -0.65 5.57
N ASP A 36 -3.83 -0.81 6.64
CA ASP A 36 -4.31 0.29 7.49
C ASP A 36 -3.19 0.92 8.34
N ILE A 37 -2.16 0.16 8.72
CA ILE A 37 -1.09 0.68 9.60
C ILE A 37 0.11 1.09 8.76
N LEU A 38 0.40 2.39 8.70
CA LEU A 38 1.46 2.96 7.85
C LEU A 38 2.26 4.06 8.55
N PRO A 39 3.57 4.17 8.27
CA PRO A 39 4.36 5.32 8.68
C PRO A 39 4.05 6.53 7.79
N LEU A 40 3.67 7.65 8.40
CA LEU A 40 3.32 8.91 7.73
C LEU A 40 4.11 10.08 8.34
N SER A 41 4.34 11.12 7.54
CA SER A 41 4.73 12.45 8.04
C SER A 41 3.52 13.38 8.16
N ASP A 42 3.65 14.43 8.96
CA ASP A 42 2.60 15.43 9.14
C ASP A 42 2.23 16.16 7.83
N ASP A 43 3.20 16.36 6.93
CA ASP A 43 2.97 16.91 5.59
C ASP A 43 2.10 15.97 4.73
N GLU A 44 2.34 14.66 4.80
CA GLU A 44 1.54 13.65 4.09
C GLU A 44 0.10 13.65 4.61
N ILE A 45 -0.07 13.67 5.94
CA ILE A 45 -1.38 13.75 6.59
C ILE A 45 -2.13 15.00 6.14
N ARG A 46 -1.52 16.19 6.22
CA ARG A 46 -2.13 17.46 5.79
C ARG A 46 -2.54 17.44 4.31
N ARG A 47 -1.66 16.95 3.43
CA ARG A 47 -1.94 16.86 1.98
C ARG A 47 -3.08 15.90 1.68
N ILE A 48 -3.11 14.72 2.31
CA ILE A 48 -4.14 13.71 2.08
C ILE A 48 -5.49 14.20 2.61
N HIS A 49 -5.57 14.79 3.80
CA HIS A 49 -6.82 15.39 4.30
C HIS A 49 -7.39 16.44 3.35
N LYS A 50 -6.53 17.33 2.82
CA LYS A 50 -6.94 18.33 1.83
C LYS A 50 -7.56 17.65 0.60
N TYR A 51 -6.88 16.64 0.06
CA TYR A 51 -7.36 15.89 -1.10
C TYR A 51 -8.68 15.16 -0.83
N VAL A 52 -8.81 14.50 0.33
CA VAL A 52 -10.03 13.79 0.75
C VAL A 52 -11.22 14.74 0.81
N ARG A 53 -11.07 15.90 1.45
CA ARG A 53 -12.13 16.92 1.53
C ARG A 53 -12.50 17.48 0.16
N GLN A 54 -11.51 17.84 -0.66
CA GLN A 54 -11.74 18.44 -1.98
C GLN A 54 -12.44 17.50 -2.96
N ASN A 55 -12.20 16.19 -2.84
CA ASN A 55 -12.77 15.18 -3.74
C ASN A 55 -13.96 14.43 -3.13
N GLY A 56 -14.42 14.81 -1.93
CA GLY A 56 -15.53 14.14 -1.25
C GLY A 56 -15.31 12.63 -1.03
N ILE A 57 -14.06 12.24 -0.77
CA ILE A 57 -13.70 10.81 -0.62
C ILE A 57 -14.26 10.29 0.69
N LYS A 58 -14.91 9.12 0.61
CA LYS A 58 -15.47 8.41 1.76
C LYS A 58 -14.60 7.21 2.12
N GLU A 59 -14.66 6.80 3.38
CA GLU A 59 -14.10 5.56 3.87
C GLU A 59 -14.61 4.37 3.04
N SER A 60 -13.70 3.51 2.62
CA SER A 60 -14.02 2.19 2.07
C SER A 60 -14.14 1.20 3.23
N LYS A 61 -15.33 0.60 3.37
CA LYS A 61 -15.62 -0.44 4.36
C LYS A 61 -15.48 -1.80 3.70
N HIS A 62 -14.62 -2.66 4.24
CA HIS A 62 -14.31 -3.96 3.63
C HIS A 62 -15.03 -5.12 4.30
N LEU A 63 -15.50 -4.90 5.53
CA LEU A 63 -16.23 -5.89 6.31
C LEU A 63 -17.72 -5.60 6.26
N ILE A 64 -18.49 -6.67 6.07
CA ILE A 64 -19.93 -6.67 6.29
C ILE A 64 -20.16 -6.63 7.81
N PRO A 65 -21.21 -5.95 8.31
CA PRO A 65 -21.57 -6.02 9.72
C PRO A 65 -21.70 -7.48 10.17
N VAL A 66 -20.81 -7.90 11.07
CA VAL A 66 -20.77 -9.23 11.66
C VAL A 66 -21.04 -9.13 13.15
N ALA A 67 -21.63 -10.18 13.73
CA ALA A 67 -22.02 -10.21 15.15
C ALA A 67 -20.83 -10.05 16.12
N LYS A 68 -19.60 -10.33 15.67
CA LYS A 68 -18.36 -10.10 16.42
C LYS A 68 -17.52 -9.04 15.71
N PRO A 69 -16.94 -8.07 16.43
CA PRO A 69 -16.04 -7.11 15.82
C PRO A 69 -14.84 -7.86 15.24
N VAL A 70 -14.64 -7.71 13.93
CA VAL A 70 -13.46 -8.22 13.21
C VAL A 70 -12.59 -7.01 12.89
N LEU A 71 -11.29 -7.13 13.18
CA LEU A 71 -10.32 -6.09 12.89
C LEU A 71 -10.09 -5.99 11.37
N ASP A 72 -10.46 -4.86 10.77
CA ASP A 72 -10.20 -4.57 9.36
C ASP A 72 -8.84 -3.90 9.17
N MET A 73 -7.83 -4.69 8.83
CA MET A 73 -6.48 -4.21 8.54
C MET A 73 -6.30 -3.71 7.10
N THR A 74 -7.35 -3.69 6.30
CA THR A 74 -7.30 -3.15 4.94
C THR A 74 -7.35 -1.63 4.99
N CYS A 75 -6.48 -0.96 4.22
CA CYS A 75 -6.44 0.49 4.15
C CYS A 75 -7.81 1.09 3.82
N THR A 76 -8.27 2.07 4.58
CA THR A 76 -9.54 2.81 4.37
C THR A 76 -9.72 3.43 2.97
N PHE A 77 -8.63 3.64 2.22
CA PHE A 77 -8.67 4.17 0.85
C PHE A 77 -8.66 3.11 -0.25
N ARG A 78 -8.62 1.82 0.11
CA ARG A 78 -8.68 0.71 -0.84
C ARG A 78 -10.13 0.40 -1.16
N ASP A 79 -10.54 0.53 -2.41
CA ASP A 79 -11.82 -0.01 -2.87
C ASP A 79 -11.55 -1.41 -3.48
N ASN A 80 -11.94 -2.46 -2.77
CA ASN A 80 -11.75 -3.84 -3.24
C ASN A 80 -12.68 -4.21 -4.41
N GLY A 81 -13.89 -3.65 -4.46
CA GLY A 81 -14.84 -3.90 -5.55
C GLY A 81 -14.35 -3.32 -6.87
N LYS A 82 -13.82 -2.10 -6.84
CA LYS A 82 -13.26 -1.41 -8.01
C LYS A 82 -11.77 -1.71 -8.23
N LYS A 83 -11.11 -2.36 -7.27
CA LYS A 83 -9.66 -2.62 -7.26
C LYS A 83 -8.83 -1.34 -7.46
N ILE A 84 -9.19 -0.27 -6.76
CA ILE A 84 -8.49 1.02 -6.83
C ILE A 84 -8.06 1.52 -5.45
N CYS A 85 -7.11 2.46 -5.43
CA CYS A 85 -6.86 3.32 -4.29
C CYS A 85 -7.51 4.67 -4.58
N THR A 86 -8.41 5.13 -3.72
CA THR A 86 -9.17 6.38 -3.94
C THR A 86 -8.29 7.63 -3.82
N ILE A 87 -7.10 7.50 -3.23
CA ILE A 87 -6.10 8.57 -3.11
C ILE A 87 -4.82 8.30 -3.93
N TYR A 88 -4.91 7.52 -5.02
CA TYR A 88 -3.73 7.03 -5.77
C TYR A 88 -2.70 8.13 -6.11
N GLU A 89 -3.18 9.32 -6.49
CA GLU A 89 -2.36 10.48 -6.88
C GLU A 89 -1.60 11.10 -5.71
N VAL A 90 -2.20 11.10 -4.52
CA VAL A 90 -1.64 11.72 -3.30
C VAL A 90 -1.14 10.70 -2.28
N ARG A 91 -0.99 9.43 -2.68
CA ARG A 91 -0.44 8.35 -1.85
C ARG A 91 0.76 8.80 -1.02
N PRO A 92 0.86 8.36 0.24
CA PRO A 92 2.06 8.61 1.03
C PRO A 92 3.26 7.94 0.35
N GLU A 93 4.44 8.49 0.59
CA GLU A 93 5.68 8.04 -0.04
C GLU A 93 5.92 6.55 0.19
N ILE A 94 5.58 6.04 1.39
CA ILE A 94 5.67 4.61 1.69
C ILE A 94 4.88 3.75 0.69
N CYS A 95 3.68 4.16 0.29
CA CYS A 95 2.86 3.43 -0.69
C CYS A 95 3.36 3.58 -2.13
N ARG A 96 4.16 4.60 -2.44
CA ARG A 96 4.79 4.77 -3.77
C ARG A 96 6.02 3.89 -3.89
N GLN A 97 6.78 3.79 -2.80
CA GLN A 97 8.07 3.10 -2.72
C GLN A 97 7.95 1.60 -2.46
N PHE A 98 6.92 1.21 -1.70
CA PHE A 98 6.63 -0.17 -1.35
C PHE A 98 5.70 -0.81 -2.40
N ILE A 99 6.22 -1.01 -3.62
CA ILE A 99 5.60 -1.86 -4.63
C ILE A 99 6.31 -3.22 -4.65
N CYS A 100 5.56 -4.29 -4.90
CA CYS A 100 6.03 -5.68 -4.84
C CYS A 100 6.87 -6.03 -6.08
N ASP A 101 8.07 -5.48 -6.21
CA ASP A 101 9.00 -5.76 -7.31
C ASP A 101 10.39 -6.25 -6.89
N SER A 102 10.93 -5.76 -5.76
CA SER A 102 12.28 -6.03 -5.30
C SER A 102 12.39 -5.91 -3.78
N GLU A 103 12.80 -7.00 -3.13
CA GLU A 103 13.05 -7.04 -1.69
C GLU A 103 14.22 -6.12 -1.29
N GLN A 104 15.28 -6.07 -2.10
CA GLN A 104 16.43 -5.21 -1.83
C GLN A 104 16.01 -3.73 -1.79
N ARG A 105 15.23 -3.29 -2.78
CA ARG A 105 14.70 -1.92 -2.79
C ARG A 105 13.77 -1.68 -1.61
N ALA A 106 12.97 -2.67 -1.21
CA ALA A 106 12.11 -2.57 -0.03
C ALA A 106 12.94 -2.38 1.26
N LYS A 107 14.05 -3.10 1.43
CA LYS A 107 14.98 -2.96 2.57
C LYS A 107 15.61 -1.57 2.62
N GLU A 108 16.13 -1.08 1.50
CA GLU A 108 16.74 0.26 1.40
C GLU A 108 15.74 1.38 1.68
N ASN A 109 14.54 1.28 1.10
CA ASN A 109 13.49 2.25 1.33
C ASN A 109 13.00 2.26 2.78
N ARG A 110 13.02 1.11 3.47
CA ARG A 110 12.56 1.02 4.87
C ARG A 110 13.35 1.94 5.79
N GLU A 111 14.68 1.93 5.71
CA GLU A 111 15.52 2.78 6.58
C GLU A 111 15.37 4.26 6.25
N ARG A 112 15.33 4.60 4.96
CA ARG A 112 15.12 5.98 4.50
C ARG A 112 13.77 6.54 4.97
N LEU A 113 12.70 5.76 4.87
CA LEU A 113 11.34 6.21 5.12
C LEU A 113 10.97 6.26 6.61
N LYS A 114 11.68 5.54 7.48
CA LYS A 114 11.53 5.64 8.94
C LYS A 114 11.83 7.06 9.47
N LYS A 115 12.78 7.78 8.85
CA LYS A 115 13.22 9.09 9.35
C LYS A 115 12.08 10.11 9.24
N GLY A 116 11.72 10.74 10.37
CA GLY A 116 10.71 11.80 10.42
C GLY A 116 9.26 11.35 10.19
N ARG A 117 8.96 10.05 10.35
CA ARG A 117 7.60 9.50 10.25
C ARG A 117 7.22 8.77 11.52
N ARG A 118 5.92 8.77 11.81
CA ARG A 118 5.31 8.02 12.90
C ARG A 118 4.31 7.02 12.32
N VAL A 119 4.09 5.92 13.03
CA VAL A 119 3.14 4.88 12.62
C VAL A 119 1.73 5.30 13.04
N PHE A 120 0.79 5.24 12.11
CA PHE A 120 -0.61 5.59 12.34
C PHE A 120 -1.53 4.53 11.73
N SER A 121 -2.76 4.43 12.28
CA SER A 121 -3.89 3.89 11.53
C SER A 121 -4.36 4.92 10.52
N MET A 122 -4.45 4.51 9.25
CA MET A 122 -4.99 5.32 8.18
C MET A 122 -6.48 5.62 8.44
N ARG A 123 -7.23 4.63 8.94
CA ARG A 123 -8.64 4.80 9.28
C ARG A 123 -8.85 5.84 10.36
N GLU A 124 -8.13 5.73 11.48
CA GLU A 124 -8.26 6.68 12.60
C GLU A 124 -7.86 8.09 12.18
N VAL A 125 -6.72 8.26 11.50
CA VAL A 125 -6.23 9.59 11.11
C VAL A 125 -7.19 10.30 10.16
N PHE A 126 -7.76 9.59 9.17
CA PHE A 126 -8.52 10.25 8.10
C PHE A 126 -10.04 10.21 8.27
N PHE A 127 -10.57 9.28 9.07
CA PHE A 127 -12.00 9.05 9.27
C PHE A 127 -12.38 8.76 10.72
N GLY A 128 -11.43 8.77 11.66
CA GLY A 128 -11.74 8.73 13.09
C GLY A 128 -12.60 9.93 13.49
N VAL A 129 -13.48 9.71 14.45
CA VAL A 129 -14.25 10.78 15.08
C VAL A 129 -13.43 11.26 16.27
N ASP A 130 -13.22 12.58 16.38
CA ASP A 130 -12.64 13.19 17.58
C ASP A 130 -13.52 12.96 18.82
#